data_AF-A0A2L0EJX4-F1
#
_entry.id   AF-A0A2L0EJX4-F1
#
_cell.length_a   1.000
_cell.length_b   1.000
_cell.length_c   1.000
_cell.angle_alpha   90.00
_cell.angle_beta   90.00
_cell.angle_gamma   90.00
#
_symmetry.space_group_name_H-M   'P 1'
#
loop_
_entity.id
_entity.type
_entity.pdbx_description
1 polymer ?
#
loop_
_entity_poly.entity_id
_entity_poly.type
_entity_poly.pdbx_seq_one_letter_code
_entity_poly.pdbx_strand_id
1 'polypeptide(L)'
;MKFGGSLLFTLGVCALLASACSESTPRPASGPLTARPAPVEPARPRVRTYPAAELQRVARIAAARCKKANTPSDSTCLLTNASTFLRYPPEDPDCRYVAGTALSVAECTEFEEGCLSVDPEDLVRQLDALQSAGKDCQREPTEVEQTEVLKLAGAK
;
A
#
# COMPACT_ATOMS: atom_id res chain seq x y z
N MET A 1 -34.09 -23.84 37.12
CA MET A 1 -34.11 -23.72 38.60
C MET A 1 -33.29 -22.50 39.00
N LYS A 2 -33.75 -21.77 40.01
CA LYS A 2 -33.43 -20.38 40.34
C LYS A 2 -32.79 -20.36 41.74
N PHE A 3 -31.57 -19.82 41.86
CA PHE A 3 -30.93 -19.30 43.08
C PHE A 3 -29.83 -18.35 42.57
N GLY A 4 -29.65 -17.10 43.00
CA GLY A 4 -30.31 -16.34 44.06
C GLY A 4 -29.29 -15.35 44.66
N GLY A 5 -29.63 -14.05 44.64
CA GLY A 5 -29.15 -12.96 45.52
C GLY A 5 -27.73 -12.42 45.28
N SER A 6 -27.47 -11.12 45.09
CA SER A 6 -27.92 -9.85 45.71
C SER A 6 -26.96 -9.30 46.77
N LEU A 7 -26.76 -7.97 46.68
CA LEU A 7 -26.25 -6.98 47.64
C LEU A 7 -24.72 -6.76 47.63
N LEU A 8 -24.16 -5.62 47.20
CA LEU A 8 -24.35 -4.18 47.53
C LEU A 8 -23.48 -3.68 48.71
N PHE A 9 -23.02 -2.42 48.54
CA PHE A 9 -22.63 -1.42 49.56
C PHE A 9 -21.24 -1.60 50.24
N THR A 10 -20.20 -0.84 49.85
CA THR A 10 -19.81 0.56 50.23
C THR A 10 -19.05 0.71 51.55
N LEU A 11 -18.24 1.78 51.61
CA LEU A 11 -17.61 2.43 52.77
C LEU A 11 -16.35 1.72 53.27
N GLY A 12 -15.26 2.36 53.63
CA GLY A 12 -14.92 3.77 53.86
C GLY A 12 -13.54 3.72 54.53
N VAL A 13 -12.56 4.48 54.06
CA VAL A 13 -12.09 5.74 54.67
C VAL A 13 -11.28 5.56 55.96
N CYS A 14 -10.13 6.24 55.95
CA CYS A 14 -9.26 6.73 57.04
C CYS A 14 -7.90 6.03 57.20
N ALA A 15 -6.77 6.71 57.38
CA ALA A 15 -6.39 8.13 57.25
C ALA A 15 -4.88 8.24 57.58
N LEU A 16 -4.27 9.41 57.26
CA LEU A 16 -3.15 10.07 57.99
C LEU A 16 -1.73 9.46 57.77
N LEU A 17 -0.61 10.17 57.57
CA LEU A 17 -0.08 11.56 57.58
C LEU A 17 1.29 11.45 56.83
N ALA A 18 1.97 12.44 56.23
CA ALA A 18 2.25 13.85 56.50
C ALA A 18 2.85 14.46 55.20
N SER A 19 2.41 15.62 54.71
CA SER A 19 2.88 16.98 55.05
C SER A 19 4.38 17.25 54.81
N ALA A 20 4.70 17.96 53.71
CA ALA A 20 5.62 19.09 53.72
C ALA A 20 5.37 19.99 52.50
N CYS A 21 5.36 21.30 52.78
CA CYS A 21 4.87 22.41 51.96
C CYS A 21 5.79 22.79 50.79
N SER A 22 5.22 23.43 49.76
CA SER A 22 5.56 24.82 49.41
C SER A 22 4.69 25.37 48.27
N GLU A 23 4.38 26.66 48.40
CA GLU A 23 3.58 27.53 47.53
C GLU A 23 3.84 27.45 46.02
N SER A 24 2.79 27.64 45.20
CA SER A 24 2.59 28.87 44.40
C SER A 24 1.57 28.68 43.26
N THR A 25 0.58 29.58 43.24
CA THR A 25 -0.26 30.08 42.12
C THR A 25 -1.22 29.15 41.33
N PRO A 26 -2.44 29.64 40.99
CA PRO A 26 -3.45 28.84 40.30
C PRO A 26 -3.12 28.71 38.81
N ARG A 27 -3.01 27.47 38.34
CA ARG A 27 -2.88 27.15 36.92
C ARG A 27 -4.26 27.33 36.26
N PRO A 28 -4.42 28.15 35.20
CA PRO A 28 -5.68 28.19 34.47
C PRO A 28 -5.91 26.86 33.75
N ALA A 29 -7.15 26.39 33.77
CA ALA A 29 -7.60 25.20 33.07
C ALA A 29 -7.27 25.31 31.58
N SER A 30 -6.55 24.32 31.06
CA SER A 30 -6.31 24.19 29.62
C SER A 30 -7.63 23.86 28.92
N GLY A 31 -8.13 24.78 28.11
CA GLY A 31 -9.28 24.58 27.22
C GLY A 31 -9.00 23.51 26.15
N PRO A 32 -10.01 23.20 25.31
CA PRO A 32 -9.91 22.12 24.33
C PRO A 32 -8.75 22.37 23.36
N LEU A 33 -7.90 21.35 23.17
CA LEU A 33 -6.84 21.34 22.16
C LEU A 33 -7.47 21.51 20.78
N THR A 34 -7.41 22.73 20.23
CA THR A 34 -7.65 22.99 18.82
C THR A 34 -6.71 22.12 18.00
N ALA A 35 -7.27 21.18 17.24
CA ALA A 35 -6.54 20.38 16.26
C ALA A 35 -5.85 21.34 15.28
N ARG A 36 -4.53 21.44 15.41
CA ARG A 36 -3.69 22.19 14.50
C ARG A 36 -3.77 21.51 13.12
N PRO A 37 -4.00 22.24 12.02
CA PRO A 37 -3.97 21.66 10.68
C PRO A 37 -2.61 20.99 10.48
N ALA A 38 -2.63 19.73 10.04
CA ALA A 38 -1.40 19.06 9.59
C ALA A 38 -0.76 19.92 8.50
N PRO A 39 0.57 20.11 8.51
CA PRO A 39 1.24 20.82 7.43
C PRO A 39 0.93 20.08 6.12
N VAL A 40 0.35 20.80 5.16
CA VAL A 40 0.19 20.32 3.79
C VAL A 40 1.61 20.27 3.21
N GLU A 41 2.26 19.11 3.32
CA GLU A 41 3.52 18.86 2.62
C GLU A 41 3.23 19.05 1.12
N PRO A 42 4.01 19.89 0.40
CA PRO A 42 3.81 20.06 -1.03
C PRO A 42 3.87 18.70 -1.70
N ALA A 43 2.87 18.37 -2.51
CA ALA A 43 2.86 17.14 -3.29
C ALA A 43 4.18 17.09 -4.08
N ARG A 44 5.03 16.10 -3.77
CA ARG A 44 6.30 15.89 -4.47
C ARG A 44 6.01 15.79 -5.97
N PRO A 45 6.93 16.25 -6.85
CA PRO A 45 6.76 16.09 -8.28
C PRO A 45 6.34 14.66 -8.60
N ARG A 46 5.21 14.50 -9.29
CA ARG A 46 4.70 13.18 -9.65
C ARG A 46 5.77 12.49 -10.49
N VAL A 47 6.30 11.39 -9.97
CA VAL A 47 7.36 10.63 -10.65
C VAL A 47 6.76 10.08 -11.93
N ARG A 48 7.34 10.41 -13.08
CA ARG A 48 6.92 9.87 -14.40
C ARG A 48 7.29 8.39 -14.61
N THR A 49 7.91 7.79 -13.61
CA THR A 49 8.58 6.49 -13.67
C THR A 49 8.20 5.68 -12.44
N TYR A 50 8.03 4.38 -12.61
CA TYR A 50 7.78 3.49 -11.47
C TYR A 50 8.94 3.51 -10.47
N PRO A 51 8.65 3.43 -9.15
CA PRO A 51 9.69 3.31 -8.14
C PRO A 51 10.47 1.99 -8.29
N ALA A 52 11.75 2.01 -7.91
CA ALA A 52 12.66 0.88 -8.10
C ALA A 52 12.13 -0.45 -7.50
N ALA A 53 11.50 -0.41 -6.33
CA ALA A 53 10.91 -1.59 -5.70
C ALA A 53 9.84 -2.26 -6.57
N GLU A 54 9.10 -1.49 -7.36
CA GLU A 54 8.10 -2.04 -8.26
C GLU A 54 8.68 -2.51 -9.57
N LEU A 55 9.68 -1.81 -10.12
CA LEU A 55 10.44 -2.32 -11.25
C LEU A 55 11.07 -3.67 -10.93
N GLN A 56 11.50 -3.89 -9.67
CA GLN A 56 12.00 -5.18 -9.20
C GLN A 56 10.90 -6.26 -9.16
N ARG A 57 9.70 -5.94 -8.66
CA ARG A 57 8.55 -6.85 -8.68
C ARG A 57 8.17 -7.23 -10.12
N VAL A 58 8.05 -6.24 -11.00
CA VAL A 58 7.78 -6.40 -12.44
C VAL A 58 8.82 -7.31 -13.08
N ALA A 59 10.11 -7.03 -12.89
CA ALA A 59 11.19 -7.81 -13.47
C ALA A 59 11.18 -9.26 -12.98
N ARG A 60 10.92 -9.49 -11.68
CA ARG A 60 10.81 -10.83 -11.09
C ARG A 60 9.66 -11.63 -11.71
N ILE A 61 8.47 -11.02 -11.82
CA ILE A 61 7.30 -11.65 -12.46
C ILE A 61 7.58 -11.95 -13.94
N ALA A 62 8.14 -10.98 -14.67
CA ALA A 62 8.48 -11.15 -16.08
C ALA A 62 9.49 -12.30 -16.29
N ALA A 63 10.55 -12.35 -15.49
CA ALA A 63 11.53 -13.43 -15.53
C ALA A 63 10.91 -14.80 -15.21
N ALA A 64 10.01 -14.89 -14.24
CA ALA A 64 9.32 -16.13 -13.89
C ALA A 64 8.45 -16.64 -15.05
N ARG A 65 7.67 -15.75 -15.68
CA ARG A 65 6.84 -16.09 -16.85
C ARG A 65 7.68 -16.50 -18.05
N CYS A 66 8.74 -15.75 -18.35
CA CYS A 66 9.65 -16.08 -19.44
C CYS A 66 10.41 -17.39 -19.19
N LYS A 67 10.76 -17.70 -17.93
CA LYS A 67 11.33 -19.00 -17.57
C LYS A 67 10.34 -20.13 -17.81
N LYS A 68 9.05 -19.97 -17.43
CA LYS A 68 7.99 -20.95 -17.73
C LYS A 68 7.79 -21.14 -19.24
N ALA A 69 8.02 -20.10 -20.04
CA ALA A 69 7.97 -20.15 -21.51
C ALA A 69 9.25 -20.66 -22.19
N ASN A 70 10.27 -21.07 -21.43
CA ASN A 70 11.59 -21.50 -21.94
C ASN A 70 12.40 -20.41 -22.67
N THR A 71 12.17 -19.13 -22.35
CA THR A 71 12.87 -17.96 -22.93
C THR A 71 13.39 -16.99 -21.85
N PRO A 72 14.13 -17.47 -20.83
CA PRO A 72 14.37 -16.73 -19.58
C PRO A 72 15.14 -15.42 -19.71
N SER A 73 15.97 -15.26 -20.75
CA SER A 73 16.77 -14.05 -21.00
C SER A 73 16.37 -13.31 -22.27
N ASP A 74 15.27 -13.71 -22.91
CA ASP A 74 14.79 -13.08 -24.13
C ASP A 74 14.19 -11.70 -23.81
N SER A 75 14.81 -10.64 -24.33
CA SER A 75 14.41 -9.26 -24.04
C SER A 75 12.98 -8.97 -24.51
N THR A 76 12.55 -9.55 -25.63
CA THR A 76 11.19 -9.38 -26.15
C THR A 76 10.17 -9.98 -25.19
N CYS A 77 10.40 -11.20 -24.70
CA CYS A 77 9.56 -11.86 -23.71
C CYS A 77 9.48 -11.03 -22.42
N LEU A 78 10.64 -10.57 -21.92
CA LEU A 78 10.73 -9.81 -20.68
C LEU A 78 9.94 -8.50 -20.78
N LEU A 79 10.15 -7.72 -21.84
CA LEU A 79 9.44 -6.46 -22.06
C LEU A 79 7.95 -6.66 -22.31
N THR A 80 7.55 -7.72 -23.01
CA THR A 80 6.13 -8.06 -23.23
C THR A 80 5.42 -8.39 -21.92
N ASN A 81 6.06 -9.18 -21.05
CA ASN A 81 5.46 -9.48 -19.74
C ASN A 81 5.47 -8.25 -18.82
N ALA A 82 6.52 -7.43 -18.87
CA ALA A 82 6.61 -6.22 -18.05
C ALA A 82 5.61 -5.13 -18.47
N SER A 83 5.35 -4.96 -19.77
CA SER A 83 4.44 -3.94 -20.29
C SER A 83 3.01 -4.11 -19.78
N THR A 84 2.61 -5.33 -19.40
CA THR A 84 1.29 -5.60 -18.78
C THR A 84 1.06 -4.76 -17.52
N PHE A 85 2.13 -4.45 -16.77
CA PHE A 85 2.07 -3.67 -15.53
C PHE A 85 2.50 -2.22 -15.75
N LEU A 86 3.51 -1.99 -16.59
CA LEU A 86 4.06 -0.66 -16.83
C LEU A 86 3.16 0.22 -17.71
N ARG A 87 2.18 -0.37 -18.40
CA ARG A 87 1.21 0.38 -19.20
C ARG A 87 0.36 1.36 -18.40
N TYR A 88 0.25 1.19 -17.08
CA TYR A 88 -0.53 2.10 -16.24
C TYR A 88 0.33 3.32 -15.83
N PRO A 89 -0.12 4.57 -16.06
CA PRO A 89 0.60 5.78 -15.66
C PRO A 89 0.81 5.87 -14.15
N PRO A 90 2.06 5.99 -13.64
CA PRO A 90 2.32 6.05 -12.20
C PRO A 90 1.83 7.33 -11.51
N GLU A 91 1.64 8.40 -12.28
CA GLU A 91 1.17 9.71 -11.84
C GLU A 91 -0.35 9.80 -11.63
N ASP A 92 -1.10 8.83 -12.16
CA ASP A 92 -2.54 8.76 -12.02
C ASP A 92 -2.91 7.75 -10.92
N PRO A 93 -3.54 8.18 -9.81
CA PRO A 93 -3.82 7.30 -8.66
C PRO A 93 -4.69 6.09 -8.99
N ASP A 94 -5.68 6.21 -9.88
CA ASP A 94 -6.59 5.11 -10.17
C ASP A 94 -5.88 4.09 -11.07
N CYS A 95 -5.18 4.55 -12.10
CA CYS A 95 -4.36 3.67 -12.94
C CYS A 95 -3.28 2.98 -12.11
N ARG A 96 -2.68 3.72 -11.17
CA ARG A 96 -1.66 3.22 -10.26
C ARG A 96 -2.17 2.12 -9.33
N TYR A 97 -3.37 2.31 -8.81
CA TYR A 97 -4.02 1.34 -7.94
C TYR A 97 -4.24 0.02 -8.68
N VAL A 98 -4.77 0.08 -9.91
CA VAL A 98 -4.93 -1.10 -10.78
C VAL A 98 -3.59 -1.79 -11.07
N ALA A 99 -2.53 -1.02 -11.33
CA ALA A 99 -1.20 -1.59 -11.51
C ALA A 99 -0.72 -2.36 -10.28
N GLY A 100 -0.95 -1.81 -9.08
CA GLY A 100 -0.63 -2.45 -7.81
C GLY A 100 -1.40 -3.75 -7.60
N THR A 101 -2.71 -3.74 -7.82
CA THR A 101 -3.56 -4.94 -7.77
C THR A 101 -3.09 -5.99 -8.76
N ALA A 102 -2.80 -5.61 -10.01
CA ALA A 102 -2.31 -6.52 -11.04
C ALA A 102 -0.98 -7.18 -10.65
N LEU A 103 -0.05 -6.41 -10.06
CA LEU A 103 1.21 -6.96 -9.55
C LEU A 103 0.98 -7.97 -8.42
N SER A 104 0.10 -7.65 -7.46
CA SER A 104 -0.20 -8.56 -6.35
C SER A 104 -0.90 -9.84 -6.80
N VAL A 105 -1.82 -9.77 -7.77
CA VAL A 105 -2.43 -10.97 -8.41
C VAL A 105 -1.37 -11.82 -9.11
N ALA A 106 -0.46 -11.17 -9.83
CA ALA A 106 0.63 -11.88 -10.49
C ALA A 106 1.60 -12.52 -9.48
N GLU A 107 1.94 -11.87 -8.38
CA GLU A 107 2.80 -12.45 -7.34
C GLU A 107 2.18 -13.67 -6.67
N CYS A 108 0.88 -13.59 -6.37
CA CYS A 108 0.15 -14.76 -5.90
C CYS A 108 0.19 -15.91 -6.92
N THR A 109 -0.02 -15.61 -8.20
CA THR A 109 -0.08 -16.64 -9.25
C THR A 109 1.29 -17.24 -9.58
N GLU A 110 2.34 -16.43 -9.61
CA GLU A 110 3.68 -16.88 -10.01
C GLU A 110 4.48 -17.47 -8.84
N PHE A 111 4.22 -17.00 -7.61
CA PHE A 111 5.06 -17.29 -6.43
C PHE A 111 4.28 -17.70 -5.17
N GLU A 112 2.95 -17.77 -5.19
CA GLU A 112 2.10 -17.99 -4.01
C GLU A 112 2.24 -16.91 -2.92
N GLU A 113 2.80 -15.74 -3.27
CA GLU A 113 3.02 -14.63 -2.35
C GLU A 113 1.73 -13.79 -2.18
N GLY A 114 1.31 -13.58 -0.93
CA GLY A 114 0.19 -12.67 -0.62
C GLY A 114 -1.20 -13.13 -1.07
N CYS A 115 -1.37 -14.39 -1.47
CA CYS A 115 -2.63 -14.92 -2.00
C CYS A 115 -3.85 -14.76 -1.08
N LEU A 116 -3.66 -14.80 0.25
CA LEU A 116 -4.77 -14.59 1.20
C LEU A 116 -5.26 -13.14 1.25
N SER A 117 -4.45 -12.19 0.75
CA SER A 117 -4.73 -10.76 0.76
C SER A 117 -5.15 -10.20 -0.60
N VAL A 118 -5.32 -11.07 -1.61
CA VAL A 118 -5.58 -10.68 -2.98
C VAL A 118 -6.81 -11.43 -3.50
N ASP A 119 -7.77 -10.68 -4.03
CA ASP A 119 -8.90 -11.21 -4.78
C ASP A 119 -8.70 -10.90 -6.28
N PRO A 120 -8.46 -11.89 -7.15
CA PRO A 120 -8.32 -11.67 -8.59
C PRO A 120 -9.55 -11.02 -9.23
N GLU A 121 -10.75 -11.26 -8.70
CA GLU A 121 -11.99 -10.63 -9.20
C GLU A 121 -12.00 -9.12 -8.92
N ASP A 122 -11.22 -8.66 -7.93
CA ASP A 122 -11.10 -7.23 -7.66
C ASP A 122 -10.37 -6.49 -8.78
N LEU A 123 -9.34 -7.12 -9.37
CA LEU A 123 -8.67 -6.57 -10.54
C LEU A 123 -9.64 -6.40 -11.72
N VAL A 124 -10.51 -7.38 -11.94
CA VAL A 124 -11.53 -7.33 -13.00
C VAL A 124 -12.49 -6.17 -12.76
N ARG A 125 -13.06 -6.07 -11.54
CA ARG A 125 -13.95 -4.97 -11.17
C ARG A 125 -13.29 -3.60 -11.32
N GLN A 126 -12.02 -3.47 -10.94
CA GLN A 126 -11.27 -2.23 -11.09
C GLN A 126 -11.07 -1.84 -12.56
N LEU A 127 -10.74 -2.81 -13.43
CA LEU A 127 -10.60 -2.57 -14.87
C LEU A 127 -11.92 -2.14 -15.51
N ASP A 128 -13.02 -2.82 -15.16
CA ASP A 128 -14.36 -2.47 -15.63
C ASP A 128 -14.77 -1.06 -15.18
N ALA A 129 -14.41 -0.67 -13.95
CA ALA A 129 -14.67 0.67 -13.44
C ALA A 129 -13.89 1.75 -14.21
N LEU A 130 -12.61 1.52 -14.51
CA LEU A 130 -11.81 2.44 -15.34
C LEU A 130 -12.41 2.58 -16.74
N GLN A 131 -12.78 1.46 -17.36
CA GLN A 131 -13.38 1.47 -18.70
C GLN A 131 -14.73 2.19 -18.70
N SER A 132 -15.59 1.92 -17.71
CA SER A 132 -16.89 2.57 -17.57
C SER A 132 -16.79 4.08 -17.33
N ALA A 133 -15.71 4.51 -16.67
CA ALA A 133 -15.40 5.93 -16.48
C ALA A 133 -14.75 6.60 -17.72
N GLY A 134 -14.50 5.86 -18.80
CA GLY A 134 -13.82 6.36 -20.00
C GLY A 134 -12.36 6.74 -19.74
N LYS A 135 -11.74 6.16 -18.72
CA LYS A 135 -10.38 6.50 -18.29
C LYS A 135 -9.36 5.69 -19.06
N ASP A 136 -8.52 6.37 -19.84
CA ASP A 136 -7.42 5.74 -20.55
C ASP A 136 -6.17 5.65 -19.65
N CYS A 137 -5.89 4.43 -19.19
CA CYS A 137 -4.69 4.12 -18.43
C CYS A 137 -3.63 3.40 -19.28
N GLN A 138 -3.62 3.58 -20.61
CA GLN A 138 -2.59 3.02 -21.48
C GLN A 138 -1.48 4.05 -21.73
N ARG A 139 -0.25 3.64 -21.45
CA ARG A 139 0.97 4.31 -21.89
C ARG A 139 2.00 3.28 -22.34
N GLU A 140 2.97 3.74 -23.12
CA GLU A 140 4.17 2.94 -23.37
C GLU A 140 5.10 3.01 -22.14
N PRO A 141 5.75 1.89 -21.78
CA PRO A 141 6.85 1.90 -20.81
C PRO A 141 7.97 2.81 -21.29
N THR A 142 8.52 3.65 -20.42
CA THR A 142 9.63 4.53 -20.78
C THR A 142 10.91 3.74 -21.00
N GLU A 143 11.85 4.24 -21.80
CA GLU A 143 13.15 3.58 -22.04
C GLU A 143 13.91 3.29 -20.74
N VAL A 144 13.78 4.18 -19.74
CA VAL A 144 14.36 4.00 -18.40
C VAL A 144 13.79 2.77 -17.71
N GLU A 145 12.47 2.59 -17.75
CA GLU A 145 11.80 1.44 -17.14
C GLU A 145 12.12 0.14 -17.88
N GLN A 146 12.13 0.18 -19.21
CA GLN A 146 12.49 -0.97 -20.04
C GLN A 146 13.92 -1.42 -19.75
N THR A 147 14.86 -0.48 -19.73
CA THR A 147 16.28 -0.74 -19.44
C THR A 147 16.46 -1.32 -18.03
N GLU A 148 15.81 -0.72 -17.03
CA GLU A 148 15.94 -1.20 -15.65
C GLU A 148 15.30 -2.58 -15.46
N VAL A 149 14.16 -2.86 -16.09
CA VAL A 149 13.55 -4.20 -16.06
C VAL A 149 14.49 -5.24 -16.69
N LEU A 150 15.06 -4.96 -17.87
CA LEU A 150 15.98 -5.88 -18.54
C LEU A 150 17.21 -6.16 -17.67
N LYS A 151 17.76 -5.11 -17.05
CA LYS A 151 18.88 -5.22 -16.12
C LYS A 151 18.53 -6.06 -14.88
N LEU A 152 17.39 -5.80 -14.25
CA LEU A 152 16.93 -6.54 -13.05
C LEU A 152 16.57 -8.00 -13.35
N ALA A 153 16.06 -8.28 -14.55
CA ALA A 153 15.70 -9.62 -15.00
C ALA A 153 16.90 -10.45 -15.49
N GLY A 154 18.08 -9.85 -15.64
CA GLY A 154 19.28 -10.54 -16.12
C GLY A 154 19.23 -10.85 -17.62
N ALA A 155 18.59 -9.98 -18.42
CA ALA A 155 18.63 -10.07 -19.88
C ALA A 155 20.09 -10.04 -20.39
N LYS A 156 20.37 -10.80 -21.44
CA LYS A 156 21.70 -10.89 -22.07
C LYS A 156 21.71 -10.21 -23.43
#